data_AF-A0A969ZTN1-F1
#
_entry.id   AF-A0A969ZTN1-F1
#
_cell.length_a   1.000
_cell.length_b   1.000
_cell.length_c   1.000
_cell.angle_alpha   90.00
_cell.angle_beta   90.00
_cell.angle_gamma   90.00
#
_symmetry.space_group_name_H-M   'P 1'
#
loop_
_entity.id
_entity.type
_entity.pdbx_description
1 polymer ?
#
loop_
_entity_poly.entity_id
_entity_poly.type
_entity_poly.pdbx_seq_one_letter_code
_entity_poly.pdbx_strand_id
1 'polypeptide(L)'
;MGVNRKNADADRESMDTNEEKKASSDEVMREKPRSYTPRESLWTATCQIDKREALQVEESIEVEAVVIGAGLAGVLTAYMLQQKGVDTIVLESNRIGSGVTRYTTAKITSQHNLIYDRLISDFGMEKARQYAVANQRAIDFFRKFVQEKAIDCQLEDKPAYLYTLQKDKVKQLEKESEAATKLGIPNAVLQSWEMTAENGWGLPFIAEAAL
;
A
#
# COMPACT_ATOMS: atom_id res chain seq x y z
N MET A 1 33.40 -23.65 -83.44
CA MET A 1 34.06 -22.46 -82.85
C MET A 1 34.54 -22.83 -81.46
N GLY A 2 35.80 -22.55 -81.17
CA GLY A 2 36.52 -23.17 -80.06
C GLY A 2 36.29 -22.57 -78.67
N VAL A 3 36.73 -23.37 -77.68
CA VAL A 3 37.41 -23.02 -76.41
C VAL A 3 36.56 -22.15 -75.44
N ASN A 4 36.32 -22.49 -74.16
CA ASN A 4 37.23 -23.07 -73.19
C ASN A 4 36.50 -23.75 -72.01
N ARG A 5 37.25 -24.66 -71.38
CA ARG A 5 36.98 -25.46 -70.20
C ARG A 5 36.82 -24.61 -68.92
N LYS A 6 35.99 -25.07 -67.99
CA LYS A 6 36.38 -25.38 -66.59
C LYS A 6 35.29 -26.22 -65.89
N ASN A 7 35.64 -27.50 -65.72
CA ASN A 7 35.28 -28.40 -64.61
C ASN A 7 35.38 -27.69 -63.25
N ALA A 8 34.83 -28.13 -62.12
CA ALA A 8 34.08 -29.31 -61.70
C ALA A 8 33.62 -29.03 -60.25
N ASP A 9 32.59 -29.77 -59.83
CA ASP A 9 32.36 -30.32 -58.47
C ASP A 9 32.69 -29.47 -57.24
N ALA A 10 31.63 -29.01 -56.56
CA ALA A 10 31.64 -28.83 -55.10
C ALA A 10 30.20 -28.70 -54.53
N ASP A 11 29.32 -29.67 -54.81
CA ASP A 11 28.08 -29.83 -54.05
C ASP A 11 28.30 -30.86 -52.94
N ARG A 12 28.82 -30.38 -51.80
CA ARG A 12 28.73 -30.98 -50.45
C ARG A 12 29.48 -30.07 -49.48
N GLU A 13 28.74 -29.37 -48.64
CA GLU A 13 29.07 -28.90 -47.27
C GLU A 13 28.44 -27.53 -47.00
N SER A 14 27.47 -27.50 -46.08
CA SER A 14 27.25 -26.44 -45.08
C SER A 14 25.83 -26.52 -44.50
N MET A 15 25.52 -27.67 -43.92
CA MET A 15 24.36 -27.81 -43.04
C MET A 15 24.87 -27.74 -41.60
N ASP A 16 25.55 -26.65 -41.20
CA ASP A 16 26.06 -26.52 -39.82
C ASP A 16 26.54 -25.11 -39.41
N THR A 17 25.77 -24.05 -39.70
CA THR A 17 26.14 -22.68 -39.23
C THR A 17 25.03 -21.92 -38.51
N ASN A 18 23.94 -22.59 -38.14
CA ASN A 18 22.81 -21.94 -37.47
C ASN A 18 22.65 -22.29 -35.98
N GLU A 19 23.46 -23.20 -35.43
CA GLU A 19 23.47 -23.49 -33.99
C GLU A 19 24.50 -22.66 -33.20
N GLU A 20 25.61 -22.25 -33.81
CA GLU A 20 26.65 -21.47 -33.10
C GLU A 20 26.30 -19.99 -32.89
N LYS A 21 25.36 -19.41 -33.66
CA LYS A 21 24.90 -18.02 -33.44
C LYS A 21 23.83 -17.90 -32.35
N LYS A 22 23.27 -19.01 -31.87
CA LYS A 22 22.26 -19.00 -30.81
C LYS A 22 22.88 -19.04 -29.41
N ALA A 23 24.12 -19.50 -29.29
CA ALA A 23 24.82 -19.59 -28.01
C ALA A 23 25.49 -18.28 -27.54
N SER A 24 25.57 -17.24 -28.39
CA SER A 24 26.27 -15.98 -28.08
C SER A 24 25.35 -14.82 -27.68
N SER A 25 24.02 -14.99 -27.68
CA SER A 25 23.06 -13.93 -27.34
C SER A 25 22.36 -14.13 -26.00
N ASP A 26 22.55 -15.27 -25.33
CA ASP A 26 21.95 -15.60 -24.04
C ASP A 26 22.86 -15.28 -22.83
N GLU A 27 24.05 -14.73 -23.07
CA GLU A 27 24.98 -14.29 -22.02
C GLU A 27 24.95 -12.77 -21.82
N VAL A 28 23.76 -12.16 -21.93
CA VAL A 28 23.51 -10.88 -21.27
C VAL A 28 23.54 -11.16 -19.78
N MET A 29 24.70 -10.89 -19.18
CA MET A 29 24.94 -10.80 -17.74
C MET A 29 23.64 -10.50 -16.99
N ARG A 30 23.03 -11.55 -16.43
CA ARG A 30 22.00 -11.38 -15.38
C ARG A 30 22.73 -10.77 -14.21
N GLU A 31 22.80 -9.43 -14.17
CA GLU A 31 23.19 -8.71 -12.98
C GLU A 31 22.38 -9.33 -11.83
N LYS A 32 23.11 -9.88 -10.84
CA LYS A 32 22.46 -10.33 -9.60
C LYS A 32 21.61 -9.14 -9.14
N PRO A 33 20.29 -9.33 -8.88
CA PRO A 33 19.45 -8.23 -8.44
C PRO A 33 20.20 -7.54 -7.29
N ARG A 34 20.41 -6.22 -7.41
CA ARG A 34 21.06 -5.42 -6.36
C ARG A 34 20.51 -5.92 -5.03
N SER A 35 21.39 -6.36 -4.13
CA SER A 35 20.98 -6.91 -2.85
C SER A 35 20.06 -5.88 -2.19
N TYR A 36 18.76 -6.18 -2.17
CA TYR A 36 17.78 -5.29 -1.58
C TYR A 36 18.04 -5.30 -0.08
N THR A 37 18.73 -4.26 0.40
CA THR A 37 18.78 -3.98 1.83
C THR A 37 17.52 -3.20 2.13
N PRO A 38 16.54 -3.76 2.85
CA PRO A 38 15.34 -3.03 3.19
C PRO A 38 15.76 -1.78 3.95
N ARG A 39 15.34 -0.61 3.45
CA ARG A 39 15.59 0.63 4.19
C ARG A 39 14.86 0.55 5.53
N GLU A 40 15.53 1.00 6.57
CA GLU A 40 14.92 1.17 7.88
C GLU A 40 13.73 2.13 7.77
N SER A 41 12.60 1.78 8.38
CA SER A 41 11.44 2.66 8.39
C SER A 41 11.58 3.74 9.44
N LEU A 42 10.92 4.88 9.24
CA LEU A 42 10.88 5.95 10.24
C LEU A 42 10.45 5.40 11.61
N TRP A 43 9.43 4.55 11.64
CA TRP A 43 8.95 3.91 12.87
C TRP A 43 9.99 3.08 13.59
N THR A 44 10.85 2.35 12.86
CA THR A 44 11.92 1.57 13.48
C THR A 44 13.05 2.46 13.99
N ALA A 45 13.33 3.55 13.26
CA ALA A 45 14.37 4.51 13.60
C ALA A 45 14.01 5.44 14.76
N THR A 46 12.72 5.75 14.97
CA THR A 46 12.27 6.77 15.94
C THR A 46 11.40 6.22 17.07
N CYS A 47 10.91 4.99 16.98
CA CYS A 47 10.06 4.39 18.01
C CYS A 47 10.64 3.04 18.48
N GLN A 48 10.70 2.89 19.80
CA GLN A 48 11.13 1.65 20.43
C GLN A 48 9.94 0.96 21.06
N ILE A 49 9.61 -0.24 20.56
CA ILE A 49 8.59 -1.10 21.14
C ILE A 49 9.29 -2.07 22.09
N ASP A 50 8.98 -1.95 23.39
CA ASP A 50 9.53 -2.83 24.41
C ASP A 50 9.27 -4.30 24.08
N LYS A 51 10.27 -5.13 24.37
CA LYS A 51 10.12 -6.57 24.22
C LYS A 51 9.14 -7.06 25.28
N ARG A 52 8.09 -7.75 24.85
CA ARG A 52 7.24 -8.52 25.75
C ARG A 52 7.85 -9.89 25.97
N GLU A 53 7.73 -10.40 27.19
CA GLU A 53 8.13 -11.75 27.49
C GLU A 53 7.28 -12.73 26.68
N ALA A 54 7.89 -13.83 26.26
CA ALA A 54 7.15 -14.92 25.65
C ALA A 54 6.20 -15.51 26.69
N LEU A 55 5.01 -15.92 26.25
CA LEU A 55 4.09 -16.69 27.09
C LEU A 55 4.83 -17.94 27.58
N GLN A 56 5.02 -18.04 28.90
CA GLN A 56 5.58 -19.21 29.54
C GLN A 56 4.45 -20.21 29.75
N VAL A 57 4.51 -21.34 29.04
CA VAL A 57 3.50 -22.40 29.11
C VAL A 57 4.21 -23.71 29.35
N GLU A 58 3.90 -24.38 30.46
CA GLU A 58 4.51 -25.68 30.79
C GLU A 58 3.88 -26.82 29.98
N GLU A 59 2.58 -26.74 29.70
CA GLU A 59 1.86 -27.71 28.86
C GLU A 59 1.03 -26.99 27.77
N SER A 60 -0.18 -26.55 28.12
CA SER A 60 -1.11 -25.88 27.21
C SER A 60 -1.88 -24.77 27.95
N ILE A 61 -2.39 -23.80 27.19
CA ILE A 61 -3.36 -22.82 27.69
C ILE A 61 -4.64 -22.99 26.89
N GLU A 62 -5.76 -23.10 27.59
CA GLU A 62 -7.09 -23.02 27.01
C GLU A 62 -7.61 -21.59 27.10
N VAL A 63 -8.05 -21.03 25.98
CA VAL A 63 -8.68 -19.70 25.88
C VAL A 63 -9.82 -19.74 24.88
N GLU A 64 -10.76 -18.79 24.99
CA GLU A 64 -11.90 -18.70 24.09
C GLU A 64 -11.53 -18.26 22.68
N ALA A 65 -10.48 -17.43 22.54
CA ALA A 65 -10.01 -16.94 21.25
C ALA A 65 -8.48 -16.84 21.18
N VAL A 66 -7.94 -17.19 20.01
CA VAL A 66 -6.53 -16.98 19.67
C VAL A 66 -6.43 -16.07 18.45
N VAL A 67 -5.70 -14.96 18.59
CA VAL A 67 -5.39 -14.04 17.50
C VAL A 67 -3.98 -14.32 16.98
N ILE A 68 -3.86 -14.66 15.70
CA ILE A 68 -2.58 -14.92 15.04
C ILE A 68 -2.10 -13.64 14.34
N GLY A 69 -1.00 -13.09 14.84
CA GLY A 69 -0.32 -11.89 14.36
C GLY A 69 -0.52 -10.69 15.30
N ALA A 70 0.57 -10.13 15.82
CA ALA A 70 0.57 -8.94 16.69
C ALA A 70 0.88 -7.65 15.92
N GLY A 71 0.33 -7.50 14.72
CA GLY A 71 0.23 -6.21 14.04
C GLY A 71 -0.91 -5.36 14.61
N LEU A 72 -1.07 -4.12 14.12
CA LEU A 72 -2.10 -3.19 14.58
C LEU A 72 -3.51 -3.82 14.56
N ALA A 73 -3.87 -4.51 13.48
CA ALA A 73 -5.17 -5.16 13.36
C ALA A 73 -5.37 -6.28 14.40
N GLY A 74 -4.36 -7.13 14.63
CA GLY A 74 -4.45 -8.22 15.59
C GLY A 74 -4.52 -7.72 17.03
N VAL A 75 -3.69 -6.73 17.39
CA VAL A 75 -3.71 -6.11 18.73
C VAL A 75 -5.06 -5.43 18.99
N LEU A 76 -5.61 -4.68 18.03
CA LEU A 76 -6.93 -4.06 18.17
C LEU A 76 -8.04 -5.10 18.27
N THR A 77 -7.95 -6.19 17.51
CA THR A 77 -8.92 -7.30 17.57
C THR A 77 -8.92 -7.92 18.96
N ALA A 78 -7.75 -8.28 19.48
CA ALA A 78 -7.60 -8.84 20.82
C ALA A 78 -8.09 -7.89 21.91
N TYR A 79 -7.77 -6.60 21.78
CA TYR A 79 -8.28 -5.56 22.68
C TYR A 79 -9.82 -5.52 22.67
N MET A 80 -10.45 -5.50 21.50
CA MET A 80 -11.91 -5.45 21.38
C MET A 80 -12.60 -6.72 21.90
N LEU A 81 -11.97 -7.89 21.73
CA LEU A 81 -12.45 -9.15 22.31
C LEU A 81 -12.39 -9.11 23.84
N GLN A 82 -11.26 -8.68 24.41
CA GLN A 82 -11.11 -8.54 25.86
C GLN A 82 -12.10 -7.51 26.44
N GLN A 83 -12.38 -6.40 25.74
CA GLN A 83 -13.42 -5.45 26.18
C GLN A 83 -14.83 -6.05 26.23
N LYS A 84 -15.06 -7.18 25.55
CA LYS A 84 -16.31 -7.95 25.59
C LYS A 84 -16.26 -9.13 26.58
N GLY A 85 -15.19 -9.24 27.36
CA GLY A 85 -15.00 -10.31 28.34
C GLY A 85 -14.55 -11.65 27.74
N VAL A 86 -14.08 -11.67 26.49
CA VAL A 86 -13.58 -12.88 25.84
C VAL A 86 -12.11 -13.10 26.23
N ASP A 87 -11.81 -14.25 26.82
CA ASP A 87 -10.43 -14.63 27.14
C ASP A 87 -9.64 -14.87 25.83
N THR A 88 -8.59 -14.09 25.64
CA THR A 88 -7.92 -13.96 24.34
C THR A 88 -6.41 -13.91 24.48
N ILE A 89 -5.73 -14.76 23.69
CA ILE A 89 -4.27 -14.73 23.51
C ILE A 89 -3.91 -14.21 22.12
N VAL A 90 -2.79 -13.47 22.03
CA VAL A 90 -2.16 -13.08 20.77
C VAL A 90 -0.86 -13.85 20.58
N LEU A 91 -0.72 -14.51 19.43
CA LEU A 91 0.52 -15.19 19.04
C LEU A 91 1.17 -14.42 17.89
N GLU A 92 2.46 -14.14 18.02
CA GLU A 92 3.26 -13.46 17.01
C GLU A 92 4.54 -14.25 16.77
N SER A 93 4.87 -14.51 15.51
CA SER A 93 6.03 -15.33 15.14
C SER A 93 7.35 -14.58 15.31
N ASN A 94 7.32 -13.24 15.34
CA ASN A 94 8.50 -12.40 15.53
C ASN A 94 8.35 -11.41 16.69
N ARG A 95 8.13 -10.13 16.39
CA ARG A 95 7.97 -9.06 17.37
C ARG A 95 6.69 -8.30 17.09
N ILE A 96 6.04 -7.84 18.16
CA ILE A 96 4.83 -6.99 18.06
C ILE A 96 5.10 -5.82 17.12
N GLY A 97 4.19 -5.59 16.17
CA GLY A 97 4.27 -4.51 15.19
C GLY A 97 5.32 -4.68 14.08
N SER A 98 6.08 -5.78 14.06
CA SER A 98 7.24 -5.92 13.16
C SER A 98 6.91 -6.19 11.68
N GLY A 99 5.65 -6.46 11.35
CA GLY A 99 5.18 -6.68 9.98
C GLY A 99 4.88 -5.37 9.23
N VAL A 100 3.75 -5.33 8.52
CA VAL A 100 3.31 -4.13 7.75
C VAL A 100 3.16 -2.89 8.65
N THR A 101 2.78 -3.09 9.92
CA THR A 101 2.58 -1.99 10.87
C THR A 101 3.81 -1.08 11.00
N ARG A 102 5.04 -1.61 11.03
CA ARG A 102 6.24 -0.75 11.11
C ARG A 102 6.60 -0.03 9.81
N TYR A 103 5.90 -0.27 8.70
CA TYR A 103 6.16 0.37 7.39
C TYR A 103 5.00 1.25 6.91
N THR A 104 3.99 1.46 7.75
CA THR A 104 2.84 2.32 7.42
C THR A 104 3.24 3.79 7.22
N THR A 105 2.42 4.57 6.53
CA THR A 105 2.50 6.05 6.54
C THR A 105 1.64 6.66 7.65
N ALA A 106 0.95 5.83 8.45
CA ALA A 106 0.04 6.20 9.54
C ALA A 106 -1.13 7.13 9.18
N LYS A 107 -1.42 7.32 7.89
CA LYS A 107 -2.63 8.04 7.46
C LYS A 107 -3.87 7.19 7.74
N ILE A 108 -4.79 7.72 8.54
CA ILE A 108 -6.13 7.18 8.74
C ILE A 108 -7.09 8.08 7.96
N THR A 109 -7.83 7.53 6.99
CA THR A 109 -8.66 8.36 6.11
C THR A 109 -9.86 7.59 5.57
N SER A 110 -10.88 8.33 5.15
CA SER A 110 -11.96 7.82 4.30
C SER A 110 -11.70 8.15 2.83
N GLN A 111 -10.71 9.00 2.51
CA GLN A 111 -10.39 9.45 1.15
C GLN A 111 -9.22 8.61 0.59
N HIS A 112 -9.55 7.47 -0.03
CA HIS A 112 -8.59 6.50 -0.54
C HIS A 112 -8.41 6.61 -2.06
N ASN A 113 -7.74 7.68 -2.54
CA ASN A 113 -7.55 7.94 -3.97
C ASN A 113 -8.91 8.08 -4.71
N LEU A 114 -8.94 7.90 -6.03
CA LEU A 114 -10.16 7.77 -6.84
C LEU A 114 -10.78 6.38 -6.65
N ILE A 115 -11.65 6.20 -5.66
CA ILE A 115 -12.20 4.89 -5.31
C ILE A 115 -13.72 4.85 -5.32
N TYR A 116 -14.41 5.91 -4.93
CA TYR A 116 -15.84 5.88 -4.67
C TYR A 116 -16.67 5.83 -5.93
N ASP A 117 -16.30 6.57 -6.98
CA ASP A 117 -16.97 6.46 -8.30
C ASP A 117 -16.89 5.01 -8.79
N ARG A 118 -15.71 4.41 -8.67
CA ARG A 118 -15.47 3.00 -9.02
C ARG A 118 -16.25 2.04 -8.14
N LEU A 119 -16.25 2.20 -6.81
CA LEU A 119 -16.98 1.31 -5.91
C LEU A 119 -18.49 1.33 -6.18
N ILE A 120 -19.04 2.51 -6.48
CA ILE A 120 -20.45 2.66 -6.86
C ILE A 120 -20.72 1.93 -8.19
N SER A 121 -19.85 2.12 -9.18
CA SER A 121 -19.99 1.48 -10.49
C SER A 121 -19.86 -0.05 -10.43
N ASP A 122 -18.83 -0.56 -9.74
CA ASP A 122 -18.48 -1.99 -9.74
C ASP A 122 -19.35 -2.80 -8.76
N PHE A 123 -19.75 -2.20 -7.63
CA PHE A 123 -20.36 -2.91 -6.51
C PHE A 123 -21.69 -2.32 -6.03
N GLY A 124 -22.13 -1.20 -6.58
CA GLY A 124 -23.37 -0.52 -6.23
C GLY A 124 -23.27 0.36 -4.98
N MET A 125 -24.27 1.25 -4.86
CA MET A 125 -24.33 2.27 -3.80
C MET A 125 -24.18 1.71 -2.39
N GLU A 126 -24.84 0.60 -2.08
CA GLU A 126 -24.87 0.08 -0.70
C GLU A 126 -23.49 -0.44 -0.26
N LYS A 127 -22.77 -1.17 -1.12
CA LYS A 127 -21.42 -1.65 -0.78
C LYS A 127 -20.42 -0.50 -0.69
N ALA A 128 -20.51 0.49 -1.59
CA ALA A 128 -19.70 1.70 -1.51
C ALA A 128 -19.96 2.46 -0.19
N ARG A 129 -21.22 2.57 0.22
CA ARG A 129 -21.62 3.20 1.50
C ARG A 129 -21.08 2.43 2.70
N GLN A 130 -21.12 1.11 2.70
CA GLN A 130 -20.54 0.30 3.78
C GLN A 130 -19.03 0.55 3.92
N TYR A 131 -18.30 0.66 2.80
CA TYR A 131 -16.88 0.99 2.81
C TYR A 131 -16.64 2.41 3.38
N ALA A 132 -17.36 3.42 2.89
CA ALA A 132 -17.27 4.80 3.38
C ALA A 132 -17.54 4.89 4.90
N VAL A 133 -18.64 4.30 5.35
CA VAL A 133 -19.07 4.33 6.75
C VAL A 133 -18.08 3.58 7.65
N ALA A 134 -17.53 2.45 7.21
CA ALA A 134 -16.55 1.70 7.99
C ALA A 134 -15.29 2.53 8.24
N ASN A 135 -14.77 3.22 7.21
CA ASN A 135 -13.58 4.06 7.35
C ASN A 135 -13.86 5.32 8.19
N GLN A 136 -15.02 5.95 8.03
CA GLN A 136 -15.38 7.11 8.86
C GLN A 136 -15.50 6.73 10.33
N ARG A 137 -16.14 5.59 10.63
CA ARG A 137 -16.20 5.05 11.98
C ARG A 137 -14.82 4.70 12.54
N ALA A 138 -13.90 4.23 11.71
CA ALA A 138 -12.53 3.96 12.13
C ALA A 138 -11.81 5.25 12.56
N ILE A 139 -11.93 6.33 11.78
CA ILE A 139 -11.36 7.64 12.14
C ILE A 139 -11.91 8.09 13.50
N ASP A 140 -13.24 8.10 13.66
CA ASP A 140 -13.88 8.57 14.90
C ASP A 140 -13.53 7.67 16.09
N PHE A 141 -13.44 6.35 15.87
CA PHE A 141 -12.97 5.40 16.87
C PHE A 141 -11.54 5.72 17.31
N PHE A 142 -10.60 5.92 16.39
CA PHE A 142 -9.21 6.20 16.76
C PHE A 142 -9.07 7.52 17.52
N ARG A 143 -9.78 8.59 17.10
CA ARG A 143 -9.81 9.88 17.83
C ARG A 143 -10.24 9.68 19.29
N LYS A 144 -11.38 9.03 19.46
CA LYS A 144 -11.94 8.75 20.79
C LYS A 144 -11.02 7.84 21.61
N PHE A 145 -10.52 6.78 21.00
CA PHE A 145 -9.69 5.77 21.67
C PHE A 145 -8.37 6.37 22.17
N VAL A 146 -7.69 7.16 21.35
CA VAL A 146 -6.44 7.86 21.73
C VAL A 146 -6.69 8.83 22.88
N GLN A 147 -7.80 9.58 22.83
CA GLN A 147 -8.18 10.50 23.90
C GLN A 147 -8.50 9.78 25.21
N GLU A 148 -9.38 8.77 25.18
CA GLU A 148 -9.83 8.04 26.37
C GLU A 148 -8.71 7.26 27.06
N LYS A 149 -7.74 6.76 26.28
CA LYS A 149 -6.59 6.01 26.79
C LYS A 149 -5.36 6.88 27.03
N ALA A 150 -5.44 8.18 26.77
CA ALA A 150 -4.32 9.12 26.85
C ALA A 150 -3.05 8.61 26.15
N ILE A 151 -3.21 8.13 24.91
CA ILE A 151 -2.10 7.56 24.13
C ILE A 151 -1.30 8.70 23.50
N ASP A 152 -0.03 8.82 23.86
CA ASP A 152 0.90 9.76 23.23
C ASP A 152 1.39 9.22 21.87
N CYS A 153 0.58 9.41 20.83
CA CYS A 153 0.89 8.98 19.46
C CYS A 153 0.87 10.12 18.45
N GLN A 154 0.89 11.38 18.90
CA GLN A 154 0.92 12.57 18.04
C GLN A 154 -0.21 12.58 16.99
N LEU A 155 -1.41 12.12 17.37
CA LEU A 155 -2.56 12.13 16.47
C LEU A 155 -2.94 13.58 16.12
N GLU A 156 -3.01 13.87 14.81
CA GLU A 156 -3.37 15.18 14.31
C GLU A 156 -4.39 15.07 13.16
N ASP A 157 -5.40 15.94 13.19
CA ASP A 157 -6.35 16.09 12.07
C ASP A 157 -5.75 16.98 11.00
N LYS A 158 -5.56 16.42 9.80
CA LYS A 158 -5.07 17.14 8.62
C LYS A 158 -6.02 16.94 7.44
N PRO A 159 -6.18 17.95 6.55
CA PRO A 159 -6.82 17.74 5.27
C PRO A 159 -6.11 16.65 4.45
N ALA A 160 -6.89 15.87 3.72
CA ALA A 160 -6.39 14.87 2.80
C ALA A 160 -6.69 15.33 1.38
N TYR A 161 -5.64 15.54 0.58
CA TYR A 161 -5.79 16.05 -0.78
C TYR A 161 -5.57 14.96 -1.82
N LEU A 162 -6.38 15.01 -2.87
CA LEU A 162 -6.13 14.32 -4.14
C LEU A 162 -6.06 15.36 -5.25
N TYR A 163 -4.94 15.43 -5.96
CA TYR A 163 -4.74 16.49 -6.95
C TYR A 163 -4.32 15.94 -8.32
N THR A 164 -4.51 16.76 -9.34
CA THR A 164 -3.99 16.52 -10.69
C THR A 164 -3.30 17.76 -11.23
N LEU A 165 -2.21 17.55 -11.98
CA LEU A 165 -1.54 18.59 -12.78
C LEU A 165 -2.04 18.61 -14.23
N GLN A 166 -2.97 17.71 -14.58
CA GLN A 166 -3.42 17.50 -15.95
C GLN A 166 -4.89 17.89 -16.08
N LYS A 167 -5.18 18.85 -16.98
CA LYS A 167 -6.51 19.41 -17.21
C LYS A 167 -7.55 18.36 -17.60
N ASP A 168 -7.15 17.37 -18.39
CA ASP A 168 -8.01 16.28 -18.86
C ASP A 168 -8.44 15.32 -17.73
N LYS A 169 -7.73 15.32 -16.60
CA LYS A 169 -8.06 14.50 -15.42
C LYS A 169 -8.92 15.20 -14.38
N VAL A 170 -9.17 16.51 -14.51
CA VAL A 170 -10.02 17.27 -13.55
C VAL A 170 -11.41 16.64 -13.41
N LYS A 171 -12.00 16.17 -14.52
CA LYS A 171 -13.30 15.49 -14.51
C LYS A 171 -13.34 14.22 -13.67
N GLN A 172 -12.19 13.55 -13.48
CA GLN A 172 -12.13 12.35 -12.63
C GLN A 172 -12.24 12.73 -11.14
N LEU A 173 -11.62 13.85 -10.73
CA LEU A 173 -11.76 14.39 -9.38
C LEU A 173 -13.20 14.85 -9.11
N GLU A 174 -13.84 15.50 -10.09
CA GLU A 174 -15.25 15.93 -9.97
C GLU A 174 -16.19 14.73 -9.78
N LYS A 175 -16.02 13.66 -10.56
CA LYS A 175 -16.78 12.41 -10.37
C LYS A 175 -16.57 11.79 -9.00
N GLU A 176 -15.32 11.75 -8.53
CA GLU A 176 -15.00 11.24 -7.20
C GLU A 176 -15.63 12.10 -6.09
N SER A 177 -15.61 13.42 -6.24
CA SER A 177 -16.29 14.37 -5.34
C SER A 177 -17.80 14.13 -5.29
N GLU A 178 -18.44 13.96 -6.44
CA GLU A 178 -19.87 13.62 -6.51
C GLU A 178 -20.17 12.28 -5.84
N ALA A 179 -19.33 11.27 -6.07
CA ALA A 179 -19.46 9.96 -5.44
C ALA A 179 -19.29 10.05 -3.92
N ALA A 180 -18.25 10.73 -3.43
CA ALA A 180 -18.02 10.96 -2.01
C ALA A 180 -19.20 11.70 -1.35
N THR A 181 -19.77 12.71 -2.03
CA THR A 181 -20.95 13.46 -1.58
C THR A 181 -22.18 12.55 -1.45
N LYS A 182 -22.44 11.69 -2.45
CA LYS A 182 -23.54 10.70 -2.40
C LYS A 182 -23.39 9.71 -1.25
N LEU A 183 -22.15 9.47 -0.79
CA LEU A 183 -21.84 8.59 0.34
C LEU A 183 -21.74 9.33 1.68
N GLY A 184 -21.98 10.64 1.69
CA GLY A 184 -21.99 11.47 2.90
C GLY A 184 -20.61 11.83 3.44
N ILE A 185 -19.55 11.74 2.62
CA ILE A 185 -18.19 12.15 3.00
C ILE A 185 -18.03 13.65 2.69
N PRO A 186 -17.72 14.50 3.69
CA PRO A 186 -17.42 15.90 3.45
C PRO A 186 -16.21 16.05 2.54
N ASN A 187 -16.34 16.85 1.48
CA ASN A 187 -15.31 17.06 0.48
C ASN A 187 -15.51 18.42 -0.21
N ALA A 188 -14.47 18.95 -0.84
CA ALA A 188 -14.54 20.18 -1.62
C ALA A 188 -13.54 20.14 -2.78
N VAL A 189 -13.97 20.56 -3.97
CA VAL A 189 -13.07 20.70 -5.12
C VAL A 189 -12.48 22.11 -5.15
N LEU A 190 -11.16 22.19 -5.21
CA LEU A 190 -10.38 23.41 -5.38
C LEU A 190 -9.83 23.45 -6.81
N GLN A 191 -10.06 24.56 -7.53
CA GLN A 191 -9.56 24.76 -8.90
C GLN A 191 -8.33 25.66 -8.88
N SER A 192 -7.35 25.41 -9.75
CA SER A 192 -6.12 26.22 -9.87
C SER A 192 -5.48 26.49 -8.51
N TRP A 193 -5.36 25.44 -7.70
CA TRP A 193 -4.95 25.55 -6.31
C TRP A 193 -3.43 25.57 -6.21
N GLU A 194 -2.90 26.66 -5.66
CA GLU A 194 -1.49 26.75 -5.31
C GLU A 194 -1.28 26.04 -3.98
N MET A 195 -0.63 24.87 -4.02
CA MET A 195 -0.29 24.14 -2.81
C MET A 195 0.93 24.81 -2.17
N THR A 196 0.67 25.90 -1.46
CA THR A 196 1.65 26.50 -0.55
C THR A 196 1.54 25.76 0.78
N ALA A 197 2.64 25.16 1.22
CA ALA A 197 2.66 24.52 2.51
C ALA A 197 2.55 25.59 3.60
N GLU A 198 1.44 25.60 4.35
CA GLU A 198 1.23 26.50 5.49
C GLU A 198 2.39 26.45 6.52
N ASN A 199 3.24 25.41 6.48
CA ASN A 199 4.36 25.18 7.38
C ASN A 199 5.73 24.98 6.68
N GLY A 200 5.88 25.34 5.40
CA GLY A 200 7.17 25.24 4.68
C GLY A 200 7.60 23.83 4.23
N TRP A 201 6.73 22.82 4.34
CA TRP A 201 6.95 21.45 3.86
C TRP A 201 5.97 21.08 2.75
N GLY A 202 6.46 21.04 1.52
CA GLY A 202 5.69 20.73 0.30
C GLY A 202 6.41 21.29 -0.92
N LEU A 203 6.36 20.61 -2.05
CA LEU A 203 6.90 21.18 -3.29
C LEU A 203 5.92 22.26 -3.78
N PRO A 204 6.37 23.51 -4.01
CA PRO A 204 5.50 24.55 -4.52
C PRO A 204 5.14 24.20 -5.97
N PHE A 205 3.90 23.77 -6.17
CA PHE A 205 3.34 23.60 -7.50
C PHE A 205 1.87 23.99 -7.51
N ILE A 206 1.39 24.36 -8.69
CA ILE A 206 -0.01 24.68 -8.93
C ILE A 206 -0.68 23.42 -9.47
N ALA A 207 -1.69 22.94 -8.75
CA ALA A 207 -2.56 21.88 -9.25
C ALA A 207 -3.65 22.48 -10.14
N GLU A 208 -4.01 21.76 -11.20
CA GLU A 208 -5.17 22.13 -12.03
C GLU A 208 -6.45 22.01 -11.20
N ALA A 209 -6.56 20.93 -10.41
CA ALA A 209 -7.58 20.79 -9.38
C ALA A 209 -7.10 19.89 -8.23
N ALA A 210 -7.70 20.08 -7.06
CA ALA A 210 -7.58 19.22 -5.89
C ALA A 210 -8.96 18.92 -5.27
N LEU A 211 -9.12 17.73 -4.71
CA LEU A 211 -10.27 17.25 -3.93
C LEU A 211 -9.86 17.01 -2.48
#